data_AF-A0A353JZP3-F1
#
_entry.id   AF-A0A353JZP3-F1
#
_cell.length_a   1.000
_cell.length_b   1.000
_cell.length_c   1.000
_cell.angle_alpha   90.00
_cell.angle_beta   90.00
_cell.angle_gamma   90.00
#
_symmetry.space_group_name_H-M   'P 1'
#
loop_
_entity.id
_entity.type
_entity.pdbx_description
1 polymer ?
#
loop_
_entity_poly.entity_id
_entity_poly.type
_entity_poly.pdbx_seq_one_letter_code
_entity_poly.pdbx_strand_id
1 'polypeptide(L)'
;MRTFKIPFDVTSEEKVFKGVLSFRQMGYMFLNILCIGLLFIPIPIFFRIIIFIPLVIFSTLCAFLQIDGVYFDKYLMLYIKYKKRNKKYIYRK
;
A
#
# COMPACT_ATOMS: atom_id res chain seq x y z
N MET A 1 -18.34 -13.28 38.34
CA MET A 1 -17.85 -12.44 37.22
C MET A 1 -18.75 -12.65 36.02
N ARG A 2 -19.35 -11.59 35.45
CA ARG A 2 -20.05 -11.67 34.15
C ARG A 2 -19.01 -11.53 33.06
N THR A 3 -18.82 -12.56 32.24
CA THR A 3 -17.97 -12.51 31.05
C THR A 3 -18.82 -12.20 29.83
N PHE A 4 -18.42 -11.19 29.06
CA PHE A 4 -19.05 -10.85 27.80
C PHE A 4 -18.10 -11.24 26.67
N LYS A 5 -18.60 -11.97 25.66
CA LYS A 5 -17.83 -12.22 24.43
C LYS A 5 -17.86 -10.95 23.58
N ILE A 6 -16.72 -10.29 23.48
CA ILE A 6 -16.54 -9.16 22.57
C ILE A 6 -16.29 -9.76 21.18
N PRO A 7 -17.07 -9.36 20.15
CA PRO A 7 -16.80 -9.80 18.79
C PRO A 7 -15.42 -9.32 18.36
N PHE A 8 -14.62 -10.25 17.82
CA PHE A 8 -13.29 -9.93 17.32
C PHE A 8 -13.44 -9.11 16.03
N ASP A 9 -12.86 -7.91 16.01
CA ASP A 9 -12.89 -7.06 14.83
C ASP A 9 -11.82 -7.49 13.82
N VAL A 10 -12.20 -8.39 12.91
CA VAL A 10 -11.33 -8.91 11.83
C VAL A 10 -11.19 -7.90 10.68
N THR A 11 -11.92 -6.78 10.70
CA THR A 11 -12.00 -5.88 9.53
C THR A 11 -10.73 -5.05 9.34
N SER A 12 -10.03 -4.76 10.43
CA SER A 12 -8.82 -3.95 10.43
C SER A 12 -7.57 -4.83 10.50
N GLU A 13 -6.56 -4.44 9.74
CA GLU A 13 -5.29 -5.15 9.71
C GLU A 13 -4.55 -4.97 11.05
N GLU A 14 -4.07 -6.06 11.63
CA GLU A 14 -3.41 -6.03 12.93
C GLU A 14 -2.11 -5.22 12.88
N LYS A 15 -2.01 -4.23 13.77
CA LYS A 15 -0.83 -3.38 13.89
C LYS A 15 0.19 -4.06 14.81
N VAL A 16 1.22 -4.64 14.21
CA VAL A 16 2.23 -5.48 14.88
C VAL A 16 3.17 -4.67 15.78
N PHE A 17 3.54 -3.44 15.39
CA PHE A 17 4.48 -2.63 16.16
C PHE A 17 3.78 -1.60 17.03
N LYS A 18 3.72 -1.87 18.35
CA LYS A 18 3.13 -0.97 19.38
C LYS A 18 1.70 -0.47 19.04
N GLY A 19 0.97 -1.16 18.16
CA GLY A 19 -0.33 -0.69 17.68
C GLY A 19 -0.28 0.50 16.72
N VAL A 20 0.89 0.84 16.15
CA VAL A 20 1.07 1.98 15.23
C VAL A 20 1.22 1.53 13.78
N LEU A 21 2.07 0.54 13.52
CA LEU A 21 2.44 0.10 12.17
C LEU A 21 1.96 -1.33 11.87
N SER A 22 1.37 -1.52 10.69
CA SER A 22 1.08 -2.83 10.10
C SER A 22 2.33 -3.43 9.44
N PHE A 23 2.38 -4.77 9.36
CA PHE A 23 3.46 -5.52 8.70
C PHE A 23 3.68 -5.09 7.24
N ARG A 24 2.61 -4.71 6.52
CA ARG A 24 2.72 -4.22 5.14
C ARG A 24 3.40 -2.87 5.05
N GLN A 25 3.05 -1.97 5.97
CA GLN A 25 3.64 -0.63 6.04
C GLN A 25 5.15 -0.73 6.29
N MET A 26 5.58 -1.67 7.15
CA MET A 26 6.99 -1.96 7.33
C MET A 26 7.67 -2.42 6.05
N GLY A 27 7.04 -3.30 5.27
CA GLY A 27 7.57 -3.74 3.98
C GLY A 27 7.85 -2.57 3.04
N TYR A 28 6.92 -1.63 2.94
CA TYR A 28 7.09 -0.41 2.13
C TYR A 28 8.15 0.55 2.69
N MET A 29 8.25 0.67 4.03
CA MET A 29 9.31 1.45 4.67
C MET A 29 10.70 0.83 4.44
N PHE A 30 10.81 -0.49 4.49
CA PHE A 30 12.04 -1.20 4.17
C PHE A 30 12.42 -1.00 2.69
N LEU A 31 11.44 -1.02 1.79
CA LEU A 31 11.62 -0.66 0.38
C LEU A 31 12.22 0.74 0.22
N ASN A 32 11.76 1.74 0.97
CA ASN A 32 12.35 3.08 0.94
C ASN A 32 13.83 3.08 1.34
N ILE A 33 14.19 2.30 2.36
CA ILE A 33 15.60 2.15 2.79
C ILE A 33 16.43 1.53 1.67
N LEU A 34 15.92 0.48 1.01
CA LEU A 34 16.59 -0.14 -0.13
C LEU A 34 16.78 0.85 -1.30
N CYS A 35 15.81 1.76 -1.50
CA CYS A 35 15.88 2.76 -2.56
C CYS A 35 16.99 3.79 -2.34
N ILE A 36 17.46 3.99 -1.11
CA ILE A 36 18.65 4.81 -0.83
C ILE A 36 19.88 4.22 -1.54
N GLY A 37 19.93 2.89 -1.72
CA GLY A 37 20.96 2.21 -2.51
C GLY A 37 21.07 2.71 -3.95
N LEU A 38 19.96 3.16 -4.56
CA LEU A 38 19.94 3.71 -5.92
C LEU A 38 20.75 5.02 -6.04
N LEU A 39 21.01 5.72 -4.93
CA LEU A 39 21.82 6.94 -4.92
C LEU A 39 23.30 6.67 -5.19
N PHE A 40 23.79 5.45 -4.93
CA PHE A 40 25.19 5.06 -5.12
C PHE A 40 25.52 4.58 -6.54
N ILE A 41 24.52 4.46 -7.42
CA ILE A 41 24.74 4.04 -8.80
C ILE A 41 25.50 5.16 -9.55
N PRO A 42 26.55 4.84 -10.34
CA PRO A 42 27.33 5.83 -11.10
C PRO A 42 26.58 6.36 -12.34
N ILE A 43 25.40 6.95 -12.12
CA ILE A 43 24.54 7.61 -13.12
C ILE A 43 24.57 9.12 -12.83
N PRO A 44 24.37 10.02 -13.83
CA PRO A 44 24.27 11.45 -13.58
C PRO A 44 23.21 11.76 -12.51
N ILE A 45 23.51 12.72 -11.64
CA ILE A 45 22.67 13.05 -10.47
C ILE A 45 21.23 13.38 -10.85
N PHE A 46 21.03 14.01 -12.01
CA PHE A 46 19.71 14.37 -12.53
C PHE A 46 18.81 13.14 -12.74
N PHE A 47 19.32 12.12 -13.45
CA PHE A 47 18.57 10.89 -13.70
C PHE A 47 18.35 10.08 -12.42
N ARG A 48 19.32 10.09 -11.49
CA ARG A 48 19.15 9.45 -10.17
C ARG A 48 17.96 10.01 -9.41
N ILE A 49 17.87 11.34 -9.31
CA ILE A 49 16.80 12.03 -8.59
C ILE A 49 15.45 11.81 -9.26
N ILE A 50 15.40 11.89 -10.60
CA ILE A 50 14.18 11.65 -11.38
C ILE A 50 13.58 10.27 -11.14
N ILE A 51 14.41 9.25 -10.93
CA ILE A 51 13.94 7.88 -10.67
C ILE A 51 13.61 7.71 -9.18
N PHE A 52 14.45 8.25 -8.30
CA PHE A 52 14.34 8.07 -6.85
C PHE A 52 13.07 8.72 -6.27
N ILE A 53 12.81 9.99 -6.60
CA ILE A 53 11.68 10.75 -6.06
C ILE A 53 10.33 10.04 -6.28
N PRO A 54 9.91 9.72 -7.52
CA PRO A 54 8.61 9.11 -7.75
C PRO A 54 8.49 7.73 -7.11
N LEU A 55 9.61 7.01 -6.98
CA LEU A 55 9.61 5.67 -6.40
C LEU A 55 9.42 5.70 -4.88
N VAL A 56 10.06 6.66 -4.19
CA VAL A 56 9.81 6.90 -2.75
C VAL A 56 8.41 7.43 -2.50
N ILE A 57 7.93 8.37 -3.32
CA ILE A 57 6.55 8.89 -3.23
C ILE A 57 5.55 7.73 -3.41
N PHE A 58 5.73 6.90 -4.43
CA PHE A 58 4.83 5.78 -4.67
C PHE A 58 4.81 4.76 -3.54
N SER A 59 5.99 4.42 -2.98
CA SER A 59 6.11 3.50 -1.85
C SER A 59 5.46 4.06 -0.57
N THR A 60 5.66 5.34 -0.28
CA THR A 60 5.02 6.01 0.88
C THR A 60 3.51 6.13 0.74
N LEU A 61 3.00 6.40 -0.47
CA LEU A 61 1.55 6.35 -0.75
C LEU A 61 0.99 4.95 -0.50
N CYS A 62 1.66 3.89 -0.96
CA CYS A 62 1.22 2.52 -0.68
C CYS A 62 1.22 2.19 0.82
N ALA A 63 2.13 2.77 1.60
CA ALA A 63 2.23 2.52 3.04
C ALA A 63 1.12 3.23 3.85
N PHE A 64 0.81 4.48 3.54
CA PHE A 64 0.00 5.33 4.44
C PHE A 64 -1.31 5.82 3.85
N LEU A 65 -1.45 5.87 2.52
CA LEU A 65 -2.68 6.38 1.92
C LEU A 65 -3.80 5.35 2.07
N GLN A 66 -4.87 5.75 2.74
CA GLN A 66 -6.12 5.01 2.81
C GLN A 66 -7.21 5.81 2.07
N ILE A 67 -7.92 5.14 1.17
CA ILE A 67 -9.08 5.67 0.45
C ILE A 67 -10.28 4.82 0.87
N ASP A 68 -11.30 5.45 1.43
CA ASP A 68 -12.52 4.78 1.91
C ASP A 68 -12.26 3.61 2.87
N GLY A 69 -11.27 3.76 3.77
CA GLY A 69 -10.87 2.73 4.73
C GLY A 69 -10.07 1.57 4.13
N VAL A 70 -9.71 1.64 2.84
CA VAL A 70 -8.89 0.65 2.15
C VAL A 70 -7.53 1.26 1.82
N TYR A 71 -6.45 0.54 2.12
CA TYR A 71 -5.11 0.96 1.71
C TYR A 71 -4.97 1.09 0.19
N PHE A 72 -4.18 2.07 -0.24
CA PHE A 72 -4.01 2.43 -1.64
C PHE A 72 -3.52 1.28 -2.53
N ASP A 73 -2.70 0.38 -2.00
CA ASP A 73 -2.20 -0.78 -2.73
C ASP A 73 -3.32 -1.77 -3.10
N LYS A 74 -4.20 -2.08 -2.15
CA LYS A 74 -5.39 -2.92 -2.34
C LYS A 74 -6.40 -2.23 -3.26
N TYR A 75 -6.57 -0.91 -3.11
CA TYR A 75 -7.38 -0.11 -4.01
C TYR A 75 -6.87 -0.19 -5.46
N LEU A 76 -5.56 -0.01 -5.68
CA LEU A 76 -4.93 -0.14 -6.99
C LEU A 76 -5.14 -1.53 -7.59
N MET A 77 -4.97 -2.59 -6.80
CA MET A 77 -5.22 -3.96 -7.27
C MET A 77 -6.67 -4.16 -7.72
N LEU A 78 -7.64 -3.67 -6.95
CA LEU A 78 -9.06 -3.73 -7.30
C LEU A 78 -9.36 -2.93 -8.56
N TYR A 79 -8.78 -1.73 -8.68
CA TYR A 79 -8.92 -0.88 -9.85
C TYR A 79 -8.34 -1.54 -11.12
N ILE A 80 -7.14 -2.10 -11.04
CA ILE A 80 -6.52 -2.83 -12.16
C ILE A 80 -7.38 -4.04 -12.54
N LYS A 81 -7.85 -4.81 -11.55
CA LYS A 81 -8.74 -5.96 -11.77
C LYS A 81 -10.05 -5.54 -12.43
N TYR A 82 -10.63 -4.42 -12.00
CA TYR A 82 -11.84 -3.85 -12.58
C TYR A 82 -11.62 -3.41 -14.04
N LYS A 83 -10.50 -2.74 -14.33
CA LYS A 83 -10.16 -2.27 -15.69
C LYS A 83 -9.88 -3.43 -16.64
N LYS A 84 -9.23 -4.49 -16.18
CA LYS A 84 -8.92 -5.70 -16.97
C LYS A 84 -10.10 -6.66 -17.12
N ARG A 85 -11.17 -6.49 -16.35
CA ARG A 85 -12.34 -7.36 -16.41
C ARG A 85 -13.10 -7.14 -17.73
N ASN A 86 -13.35 -8.21 -18.47
CA ASN A 86 -14.29 -8.20 -19.60
C ASN A 86 -15.70 -7.87 -19.09
N LYS A 87 -16.17 -6.65 -19.37
CA LYS A 87 -17.46 -6.16 -18.90
C LYS A 87 -18.55 -6.64 -19.87
N LYS A 88 -19.14 -7.81 -19.58
CA LYS A 88 -20.39 -8.23 -20.22
C LYS A 88 -21.53 -7.53 -19.50
N TYR A 89 -21.99 -6.42 -20.06
CA TYR A 89 -23.19 -5.74 -19.56
C TYR A 89 -24.42 -6.42 -20.16
N ILE A 90 -25.12 -7.23 -19.36
CA ILE A 90 -26.44 -7.74 -19.74
C ILE A 90 -27.44 -6.66 -19.32
N TYR A 91 -27.84 -5.82 -20.27
CA TYR A 91 -28.99 -4.94 -20.08
C TYR A 91 -30.25 -5.80 -20.12
N ARG A 92 -30.92 -5.95 -18.98
CA ARG A 92 -32.27 -6.50 -18.92
C ARG A 92 -33.23 -5.34 -19.18
N LYS A 93 -33.97 -5.40 -20.29
CA LYS A 93 -35.12 -4.53 -20.56
C LYS A 93 -36.25 -4.84 -19.58
#